data_AF-A0AAJ2G4T7-F1
#
_entry.id   AF-A0AAJ2G4T7-F1
#
_cell.length_a   1.000
_cell.length_b   1.000
_cell.length_c   1.000
_cell.angle_alpha   90.00
_cell.angle_beta   90.00
_cell.angle_gamma   90.00
#
_symmetry.space_group_name_H-M   'P 1'
#
loop_
_entity.id
_entity.type
_entity.pdbx_description
1 polymer ?
#
loop_
_entity_poly.entity_id
_entity_poly.type
_entity_poly.pdbx_seq_one_letter_code
_entity_poly.pdbx_strand_id
1 'polypeptide(L)'
;MDESYYSVESLWDGHRFDYVSIGSTIIEKAIIFYELNVPFLYSLLLGDIETDGSISTESRSNNGDMIKNLTTVYRTIEQFLNNNPRALIAFQGNTVAKTRLYRIAISKYLDRFLDRYLIWGVRCDNRKHEPFQINQSYQAFFVTIKSLST
;
A
#
# COMPACT_ATOMS: atom_id res chain seq x y z
N MET A 1 -1.82 20.80 4.85
CA MET A 1 -0.62 20.22 5.49
C MET A 1 -0.13 19.12 4.58
N ASP A 2 1.06 19.29 4.00
CA ASP A 2 1.72 18.19 3.29
C ASP A 2 2.19 17.22 4.37
N GLU A 3 1.51 16.08 4.48
CA GLU A 3 1.84 15.11 5.52
C GLU A 3 3.22 14.51 5.21
N SER A 4 4.15 14.62 6.15
CA SER A 4 5.50 14.12 5.97
C SER A 4 5.47 12.61 5.73
N TYR A 5 6.17 12.13 4.72
CA TYR A 5 6.46 10.71 4.47
C TYR A 5 7.95 10.45 4.73
N TYR A 6 8.37 9.18 4.79
CA TYR A 6 9.79 8.84 4.88
C TYR A 6 10.45 8.94 3.51
N SER A 7 11.71 9.41 3.46
CA SER A 7 12.53 9.22 2.27
C SER A 7 12.72 7.73 2.04
N VAL A 8 12.54 7.29 0.81
CA VAL A 8 12.67 5.89 0.41
C VAL A 8 13.85 5.73 -0.54
N GLU A 9 14.59 4.64 -0.39
CA GLU A 9 15.55 4.17 -1.39
C GLU A 9 14.81 3.24 -2.35
N SER A 10 14.84 3.55 -3.65
CA SER A 10 14.21 2.73 -4.68
C SER A 10 15.18 1.69 -5.21
N LEU A 11 14.78 0.43 -5.15
CA LEU A 11 15.55 -0.75 -5.53
C LEU A 11 14.77 -1.56 -6.57
N TRP A 12 15.46 -2.46 -7.28
CA TRP A 12 14.87 -3.39 -8.25
C TRP A 12 13.98 -2.68 -9.28
N ASP A 13 14.48 -1.59 -9.85
CA ASP A 13 13.77 -0.75 -10.82
C ASP A 13 12.40 -0.27 -10.32
N GLY A 14 12.32 0.05 -9.03
CA GLY A 14 11.10 0.54 -8.39
C GLY A 14 10.14 -0.55 -7.93
N HIS A 15 10.55 -1.81 -7.89
CA HIS A 15 9.75 -2.90 -7.32
C HIS A 15 9.98 -3.07 -5.81
N ARG A 16 11.03 -2.44 -5.24
CA ARG A 16 11.27 -2.41 -3.80
C ARG A 16 11.62 -0.99 -3.35
N PHE A 17 11.15 -0.64 -2.16
CA PHE A 17 11.41 0.64 -1.51
C PHE A 17 11.78 0.41 -0.05
N ASP A 18 13.01 0.75 0.31
CA ASP A 18 13.50 0.60 1.68
C ASP A 18 13.52 1.96 2.39
N TYR A 19 13.18 1.98 3.67
CA TYR A 19 13.16 3.20 4.46
C TYR A 19 13.28 2.92 5.97
N VAL A 20 13.67 3.95 6.72
CA VAL A 20 13.78 3.91 8.18
C VAL A 20 12.57 4.58 8.81
N SER A 21 11.75 3.79 9.52
CA SER A 21 10.62 4.25 10.32
C SER A 21 11.12 4.69 11.70
N ILE A 22 10.94 5.97 12.01
CA ILE A 22 11.40 6.61 13.25
C ILE A 22 10.18 7.02 14.07
N GLY A 23 9.92 6.26 15.13
CA GLY A 23 8.84 6.52 16.07
C GLY A 23 9.31 6.36 17.51
N SER A 24 8.60 5.59 18.32
CA SER A 24 9.10 5.16 19.64
C SER A 24 10.33 4.24 19.54
N THR A 25 10.50 3.59 18.40
CA THR A 25 11.64 2.75 18.02
C THR A 25 12.07 3.08 16.59
N ILE A 26 13.30 2.70 16.24
CA ILE A 26 13.82 2.77 14.87
C ILE A 26 13.64 1.39 14.23
N ILE A 27 12.97 1.34 13.08
CA ILE A 27 12.67 0.09 12.37
C ILE A 27 13.00 0.29 10.89
N GLU A 28 13.85 -0.58 10.34
CA GLU A 28 14.06 -0.66 8.89
C GLU A 28 12.88 -1.38 8.25
N LYS A 29 12.34 -0.83 7.17
CA LYS A 29 11.14 -1.32 6.51
C LYS A 29 11.33 -1.41 5.01
N ALA A 30 10.66 -2.39 4.41
CA ALA A 30 10.61 -2.59 2.97
C ALA A 30 9.15 -2.57 2.48
N ILE A 31 8.91 -1.88 1.38
CA ILE A 31 7.69 -1.99 0.57
C ILE A 31 8.04 -2.67 -0.74
N ILE A 32 7.38 -3.79 -1.05
CA ILE A 32 7.69 -4.59 -2.23
C ILE A 32 6.45 -4.76 -3.09
N PHE A 33 6.61 -4.54 -4.39
CA PHE A 33 5.66 -4.87 -5.44
C PHE A 33 6.16 -6.11 -6.16
N TYR A 34 5.49 -7.25 -5.97
CA TYR A 34 5.85 -8.49 -6.65
C TYR A 34 4.75 -8.90 -7.62
N GLU A 35 5.12 -9.22 -8.86
CA GLU A 35 4.17 -9.69 -9.86
C GLU A 35 3.65 -11.07 -9.48
N LEU A 36 2.34 -11.27 -9.61
CA LEU A 36 1.69 -12.57 -9.44
C LEU A 36 1.72 -13.34 -10.76
N ASN A 37 1.27 -14.59 -10.74
CA ASN A 37 1.15 -15.44 -11.95
C ASN A 37 0.05 -14.98 -12.93
N VAL A 38 -0.38 -13.71 -12.84
CA VAL A 38 -1.36 -13.06 -13.71
C VAL A 38 -0.70 -11.78 -14.23
N PRO A 39 -0.58 -11.60 -15.56
CA PRO A 39 0.13 -10.46 -16.13
C PRO A 39 -0.39 -9.12 -15.59
N PHE A 40 0.55 -8.24 -15.26
CA PHE A 40 0.28 -6.89 -14.73
C PHE A 40 -0.40 -6.85 -13.36
N LEU A 41 -0.64 -8.00 -12.71
CA LEU A 41 -1.19 -8.04 -11.36
C LEU A 41 -0.04 -8.14 -10.36
N TYR A 42 0.09 -7.15 -9.51
CA TYR A 42 1.12 -7.08 -8.48
C TYR A 42 0.48 -7.16 -7.11
N SER A 43 1.17 -7.76 -6.16
CA SER A 43 0.80 -7.69 -4.76
C SER A 43 1.77 -6.79 -4.00
N LEU A 44 1.24 -5.96 -3.11
CA LEU A 44 2.02 -5.04 -2.28
C LEU A 44 2.24 -5.64 -0.89
N LEU A 45 3.50 -5.77 -0.52
CA LEU A 45 3.94 -6.16 0.83
C LEU A 45 4.57 -4.97 1.55
N LEU A 46 4.25 -4.86 2.83
CA LEU A 46 4.96 -4.00 3.78
C LEU A 46 5.49 -4.91 4.89
N GLY A 47 6.78 -4.85 5.15
CA GLY A 47 7.43 -5.64 6.19
C GLY A 47 8.61 -4.91 6.82
N ASP A 48 9.09 -5.48 7.91
CA ASP A 48 10.30 -5.03 8.61
C ASP A 48 11.51 -5.79 8.06
N ILE A 49 12.62 -5.07 7.88
CA ILE A 49 13.90 -5.66 7.49
C ILE A 49 14.59 -6.13 8.77
N GLU A 50 14.79 -7.43 8.87
CA GLU A 50 15.45 -8.07 10.01
C GLU A 50 16.98 -7.93 9.89
N THR A 51 17.69 -8.20 10.98
CA THR A 51 19.17 -8.08 11.02
C THR A 51 19.91 -9.00 10.05
N ASP A 52 19.27 -10.09 9.62
CA ASP A 52 19.80 -11.01 8.61
C ASP A 52 19.43 -10.62 7.17
N GLY A 53 18.73 -9.49 7.00
CA GLY A 53 18.24 -8.99 5.71
C GLY A 53 16.92 -9.62 5.25
N SER A 54 16.35 -10.56 6.00
CA SER A 54 15.04 -11.12 5.70
C SER A 54 13.92 -10.10 5.96
N ILE A 55 12.75 -10.33 5.37
CA ILE A 55 11.60 -9.43 5.50
C ILE A 55 10.48 -10.11 6.27
N SER A 56 10.13 -9.52 7.40
CA SER A 56 9.04 -9.99 8.28
C SER A 56 7.78 -9.17 8.05
N THR A 57 6.71 -9.82 7.56
CA THR A 57 5.38 -9.18 7.39
C THR A 57 4.48 -9.35 8.61
N GLU A 58 4.90 -10.17 9.57
CA GLU A 58 4.13 -10.52 10.77
C GLU A 58 4.32 -9.52 11.91
N SER A 59 5.36 -8.67 11.83
CA SER A 59 5.64 -7.69 12.86
C SER A 59 4.44 -6.75 13.09
N ARG A 60 4.16 -6.50 14.36
CA ARG A 60 3.19 -5.51 14.82
C ARG A 60 3.94 -4.50 15.68
N SER A 61 4.45 -3.45 15.04
CA SER A 61 5.12 -2.35 15.74
C SER A 61 4.10 -1.27 16.13
N ASN A 62 3.90 -1.03 17.43
CA ASN A 62 3.19 0.17 17.91
C ASN A 62 4.15 1.36 17.96
N ASN A 63 4.67 1.75 16.80
CA ASN A 63 5.75 2.72 16.68
C ASN A 63 5.26 4.20 16.72
N GLY A 64 3.95 4.43 16.81
CA GLY A 64 3.36 5.79 16.91
C GLY A 64 3.40 6.61 15.61
N ASP A 65 3.94 6.07 14.52
CA ASP A 65 4.15 6.75 13.25
C ASP A 65 3.29 6.18 12.11
N MET A 66 2.15 5.57 12.47
CA MET A 66 1.25 4.87 11.55
C MET A 66 0.83 5.73 10.36
N ILE A 67 0.47 7.00 10.57
CA ILE A 67 0.06 7.90 9.49
C ILE A 67 1.21 8.08 8.49
N LYS A 68 2.42 8.34 8.97
CA LYS A 68 3.61 8.56 8.14
C LYS A 68 3.99 7.31 7.34
N ASN A 69 3.88 6.13 7.95
CA ASN A 69 4.02 4.84 7.23
C ASN A 69 3.00 4.72 6.10
N LEU A 70 1.71 4.98 6.37
CA LEU A 70 0.65 4.91 5.37
C LEU A 70 0.84 5.95 4.24
N THR A 71 1.27 7.17 4.56
CA THR A 71 1.63 8.19 3.55
C THR A 71 2.81 7.72 2.69
N THR A 72 3.80 7.07 3.29
CA THR A 72 4.97 6.52 2.57
C THR A 72 4.55 5.42 1.60
N VAL A 73 3.70 4.47 2.05
CA VAL A 73 3.11 3.43 1.17
C VAL A 73 2.34 4.04 0.01
N TYR A 74 1.56 5.09 0.26
CA TYR A 74 0.86 5.80 -0.82
C TYR A 74 1.85 6.37 -1.86
N ARG A 75 2.92 7.04 -1.41
CA ARG A 75 3.93 7.60 -2.32
C ARG A 75 4.63 6.54 -3.16
N THR A 76 4.92 5.37 -2.60
CA THR A 76 5.53 4.27 -3.36
C THR A 76 4.56 3.66 -4.36
N ILE A 77 3.26 3.58 -4.04
CA ILE A 77 2.21 3.20 -5.01
C ILE A 77 2.19 4.18 -6.19
N GLU A 78 2.22 5.50 -5.92
CA GLU A 78 2.26 6.51 -6.99
C GLU A 78 3.48 6.32 -7.89
N GLN A 79 4.67 6.16 -7.29
CA GLN A 79 5.91 5.98 -8.02
C GLN A 79 5.92 4.69 -8.84
N PHE A 80 5.44 3.58 -8.27
CA PHE A 80 5.36 2.30 -8.95
C PHE A 80 4.41 2.36 -10.15
N LEU A 81 3.22 2.94 -9.98
CA LEU A 81 2.22 3.06 -11.04
C LEU A 81 2.65 4.03 -12.16
N ASN A 82 3.44 5.06 -11.84
CA ASN A 82 4.05 5.93 -12.87
C ASN A 82 4.94 5.15 -13.84
N ASN A 83 5.74 4.23 -13.29
CA ASN A 83 6.67 3.41 -14.06
C ASN A 83 5.96 2.22 -14.72
N ASN A 84 4.84 1.77 -14.15
CA ASN A 84 4.07 0.63 -14.62
C ASN A 84 2.58 0.99 -14.83
N PRO A 85 2.24 1.80 -15.86
CA PRO A 85 0.87 2.33 -16.00
C PRO A 85 -0.22 1.29 -16.23
N ARG A 86 0.16 0.07 -16.64
CA ARG A 86 -0.76 -1.06 -16.85
C ARG A 86 -0.98 -1.90 -15.59
N ALA A 87 -0.24 -1.63 -14.52
CA ALA A 87 -0.27 -2.45 -13.33
C ALA A 87 -1.60 -2.32 -12.56
N LEU A 88 -2.03 -3.44 -12.02
CA LEU A 88 -3.08 -3.57 -11.04
C LEU A 88 -2.43 -4.03 -9.74
N ILE A 89 -2.45 -3.19 -8.70
CA ILE A 89 -1.89 -3.53 -7.40
C ILE A 89 -3.01 -4.08 -6.52
N ALA A 90 -2.83 -5.28 -5.98
CA ALA A 90 -3.66 -5.90 -4.98
C ALA A 90 -2.99 -5.83 -3.60
N PHE A 91 -3.76 -5.55 -2.55
CA PHE A 91 -3.25 -5.63 -1.19
C PHE A 91 -4.33 -5.92 -0.15
N GLN A 92 -3.91 -6.62 0.89
CA GLN A 92 -4.69 -6.87 2.09
C GLN A 92 -3.75 -6.90 3.29
N GLY A 93 -4.27 -6.63 4.48
CA GLY A 93 -3.52 -6.88 5.70
C GLY A 93 -3.47 -8.38 6.00
N ASN A 94 -2.37 -8.86 6.56
CA ASN A 94 -2.30 -10.22 7.13
C ASN A 94 -3.22 -10.40 8.36
N THR A 95 -3.78 -9.30 8.88
CA THR A 95 -4.70 -9.28 10.01
C THR A 95 -5.84 -8.31 9.71
N VAL A 96 -7.01 -8.58 10.31
CA VAL A 96 -8.19 -7.68 10.21
C VAL A 96 -7.85 -6.25 10.62
N ALA A 97 -6.99 -6.08 11.62
CA ALA A 97 -6.50 -4.78 12.05
C ALA A 97 -5.70 -4.07 10.94
N LYS A 98 -4.72 -4.73 10.30
CA LYS A 98 -3.94 -4.14 9.20
C LYS A 98 -4.84 -3.80 8.00
N THR A 99 -5.80 -4.67 7.64
CA THR A 99 -6.76 -4.36 6.57
C THR A 99 -7.63 -3.14 6.91
N ARG A 100 -8.05 -3.00 8.17
CA ARG A 100 -8.76 -1.80 8.64
C ARG A 100 -7.90 -0.54 8.56
N LEU A 101 -6.59 -0.63 8.84
CA LEU A 101 -5.67 0.49 8.69
C LEU A 101 -5.53 0.94 7.24
N TYR A 102 -5.43 -0.01 6.30
CA TYR A 102 -5.43 0.30 4.87
C TYR A 102 -6.72 0.99 4.43
N ARG A 103 -7.88 0.53 4.92
CA ARG A 103 -9.15 1.22 4.67
C ARG A 103 -9.11 2.67 5.17
N ILE A 104 -8.62 2.92 6.39
CA ILE A 104 -8.51 4.27 6.96
C ILE A 104 -7.57 5.13 6.10
N ALA A 105 -6.45 4.58 5.64
CA ALA A 105 -5.50 5.28 4.76
C ALA A 105 -6.16 5.68 3.44
N ILE A 106 -6.80 4.73 2.76
CA ILE A 106 -7.50 4.98 1.50
C ILE A 106 -8.57 6.05 1.71
N SER A 107 -9.41 5.94 2.76
CA SER A 107 -10.43 6.94 3.06
C SER A 107 -9.84 8.33 3.33
N LYS A 108 -8.69 8.41 4.02
CA LYS A 108 -8.04 9.68 4.37
C LYS A 108 -7.51 10.42 3.14
N TYR A 109 -7.01 9.70 2.15
CA TYR A 109 -6.44 10.28 0.93
C TYR A 109 -7.36 10.12 -0.28
N LEU A 110 -8.63 9.74 -0.07
CA LEU A 110 -9.50 9.29 -1.15
C LEU A 110 -9.65 10.35 -2.24
N ASP A 111 -9.81 11.61 -1.87
CA ASP A 111 -9.95 12.72 -2.83
C ASP A 111 -8.72 12.81 -3.75
N ARG A 112 -7.51 12.67 -3.20
CA ARG A 112 -6.26 12.67 -3.99
C ARG A 112 -6.12 11.41 -4.84
N PHE A 113 -6.62 10.27 -4.34
CA PHE A 113 -6.58 9.02 -5.07
C PHE A 113 -7.52 9.04 -6.27
N LEU A 114 -8.75 9.53 -6.07
CA LEU A 114 -9.80 9.43 -7.08
C LEU A 114 -9.55 10.33 -8.29
N ASP A 115 -8.69 11.34 -8.23
CA ASP A 115 -8.35 12.13 -9.42
C ASP A 115 -7.64 11.27 -10.48
N ARG A 116 -6.74 10.38 -10.05
CA ARG A 116 -5.81 9.66 -10.94
C ARG A 116 -5.98 8.14 -10.95
N TYR A 117 -6.54 7.58 -9.88
CA TYR A 117 -6.58 6.15 -9.66
C TYR A 117 -8.01 5.64 -9.55
N LEU A 118 -8.20 4.38 -9.90
CA LEU A 118 -9.39 3.61 -9.58
C LEU A 118 -9.06 2.69 -8.42
N ILE A 119 -9.95 2.67 -7.41
CA ILE A 119 -9.82 1.81 -6.25
C ILE A 119 -11.05 0.93 -6.14
N TRP A 120 -10.85 -0.38 -6.03
CA TRP A 120 -11.88 -1.35 -5.73
C TRP A 120 -11.61 -2.03 -4.40
N GLY A 121 -12.68 -2.48 -3.75
CA GLY A 121 -12.64 -3.31 -2.56
C GLY A 121 -13.38 -4.62 -2.75
N VAL A 122 -12.95 -5.66 -2.03
CA VAL A 122 -13.64 -6.95 -1.92
C VAL A 122 -14.40 -6.97 -0.61
N ARG A 123 -15.73 -7.00 -0.66
CA ARG A 123 -16.54 -6.88 0.56
C ARG A 123 -16.36 -8.07 1.50
N CYS A 124 -16.44 -7.81 2.80
CA CYS A 124 -16.37 -8.85 3.83
C CYS A 124 -17.55 -9.80 3.86
N ASP A 125 -18.75 -9.37 3.47
CA ASP A 125 -20.00 -10.11 3.64
C ASP A 125 -20.28 -11.10 2.50
N ASN A 126 -20.05 -10.69 1.25
CA ASN A 126 -20.40 -11.47 0.07
C ASN A 126 -19.24 -11.63 -0.92
N ARG A 127 -18.05 -11.12 -0.60
CA ARG A 127 -16.85 -11.13 -1.46
C ARG A 127 -17.05 -10.48 -2.82
N LYS A 128 -18.07 -9.64 -2.98
CA LYS A 128 -18.30 -8.88 -4.21
C LYS A 128 -17.20 -7.83 -4.37
N HIS A 129 -16.72 -7.69 -5.60
CA HIS A 129 -15.86 -6.59 -6.02
C HIS A 129 -16.72 -5.37 -6.34
N GLU A 130 -16.39 -4.22 -5.76
CA GLU A 130 -17.06 -2.95 -6.03
C GLU A 130 -16.08 -1.78 -5.92
N PRO A 131 -16.37 -0.62 -6.54
CA PRO A 131 -15.62 0.60 -6.27
C PRO A 131 -15.56 0.88 -4.78
N PHE A 132 -14.41 1.34 -4.28
CA PHE A 132 -14.21 1.60 -2.86
C PHE A 132 -15.22 2.64 -2.34
N GLN A 133 -15.90 2.29 -1.24
CA GLN A 133 -16.81 3.18 -0.53
C GLN A 133 -16.30 3.45 0.90
N ILE A 134 -16.36 4.72 1.32
CA ILE A 134 -16.11 5.09 2.71
C ILE A 134 -17.15 4.38 3.60
N ASN A 135 -16.75 4.01 4.82
CA ASN A 135 -17.57 3.30 5.80
C ASN A 135 -17.98 1.85 5.45
N GLN A 136 -17.61 1.33 4.28
CA GLN A 136 -17.80 -0.08 3.94
C GLN A 136 -16.64 -0.95 4.48
N SER A 137 -16.92 -2.23 4.78
CA SER A 137 -15.91 -3.20 5.25
C SER A 137 -15.40 -4.05 4.09
N TYR A 138 -14.07 -4.12 3.94
CA TYR A 138 -13.38 -4.80 2.86
C TYR A 138 -12.29 -5.74 3.38
N GLN A 139 -12.08 -6.86 2.66
CA GLN A 139 -11.04 -7.86 2.94
C GLN A 139 -9.75 -7.56 2.19
N ALA A 140 -9.86 -7.01 0.98
CA ALA A 140 -8.75 -6.68 0.11
C ALA A 140 -9.09 -5.46 -0.75
N PHE A 141 -8.05 -4.83 -1.28
CA PHE A 141 -8.12 -3.64 -2.12
C PHE A 141 -7.36 -3.85 -3.42
N PHE A 142 -7.81 -3.16 -4.46
CA PHE A 142 -7.16 -3.11 -5.75
C PHE A 142 -7.02 -1.65 -6.19
N VAL A 143 -5.85 -1.29 -6.73
CA VAL A 143 -5.55 0.07 -7.21
C VAL A 143 -4.90 0.01 -8.58
N THR A 144 -5.35 0.85 -9.51
CA THR A 144 -4.73 1.05 -10.82
C THR A 144 -4.89 2.50 -11.28
N ILE A 145 -4.11 2.92 -12.28
CA ILE A 145 -4.29 4.23 -12.92
C ILE A 145 -5.62 4.24 -13.69
N LYS A 146 -6.33 5.35 -13.64
CA LYS A 146 -7.43 5.62 -14.57
C LYS A 146 -6.88 5.61 -15.99
N SER A 147 -7.23 4.60 -16.77
CA SER A 147 -7.11 4.70 -18.22
C SER A 147 -7.92 5.93 -18.65
N LEU A 148 -7.24 6.99 -19.10
CA LEU A 148 -7.91 8.05 -19.84
C LEU A 148 -8.51 7.39 -21.07
N SER A 149 -9.83 7.27 -21.14
CA SER A 149 -10.52 7.02 -22.39
C SER A 149 -10.08 8.13 -23.33
N THR A 150 -9.23 7.79 -24.31
CA THR A 150 -8.92 8.68 -25.41
C THR A 150 -10.06 8.61 -26.42
#